data_AF-A0A1E5GK48-F1
#
_entry.id   AF-A0A1E5GK48-F1
#
_cell.length_a   1.000
_cell.length_b   1.000
_cell.length_c   1.000
_cell.angle_alpha   90.00
_cell.angle_beta   90.00
_cell.angle_gamma   90.00
#
_symmetry.space_group_name_H-M   'P 1'
#
loop_
_entity.id
_entity.type
_entity.pdbx_description
1 polymer ?
#
loop_
_entity_poly.entity_id
_entity_poly.type
_entity_poly.pdbx_seq_one_letter_code
_entity_poly.pdbx_strand_id
1 'polypeptide(L)' 'MNVYIWLYILGACGIVSLGLFLYSLNRDNILVKKLKLKKKKILVNWLLLVISIVCFSMMIYLFIYIQNQLNLFELN' A
#
# COMPACT_ATOMS: atom_id res chain seq x y z
N MET A 1 -22.30 7.30 11.93
CA MET A 1 -21.30 8.28 11.43
C MET A 1 -19.92 8.16 12.11
N ASN A 2 -19.80 8.03 13.44
CA ASN A 2 -18.49 7.95 14.14
C ASN A 2 -17.70 6.63 13.95
N VAL A 3 -18.33 5.57 13.45
CA VAL A 3 -17.68 4.24 13.32
C VAL A 3 -16.65 4.20 12.18
N TYR A 4 -16.72 5.15 11.24
CA TYR A 4 -15.96 5.09 9.97
C TYR A 4 -14.62 5.86 10.00
N ILE A 5 -14.34 6.58 11.08
CA ILE A 5 -13.12 7.39 11.22
C ILE A 5 -11.86 6.52 11.19
N TRP A 6 -11.97 5.29 11.71
CA TRP A 6 -10.87 4.32 11.72
C TRP A 6 -10.47 3.86 10.32
N LEU A 7 -11.43 3.73 9.39
CA LEU A 7 -11.13 3.38 8.01
C LEU A 7 -10.39 4.49 7.27
N TYR A 8 -10.73 5.75 7.54
CA TYR A 8 -9.99 6.90 7.02
C TYR A 8 -8.56 6.97 7.58
N ILE A 9 -8.38 6.70 8.88
CA ILE A 9 -7.06 6.64 9.50
C ILE A 9 -6.21 5.51 8.91
N LEU A 10 -6.79 4.32 8.72
CA LEU A 10 -6.15 3.18 8.08
C LEU A 10 -5.75 3.49 6.63
N GLY A 11 -6.63 4.11 5.85
CA GLY A 11 -6.34 4.53 4.49
C GLY A 11 -5.20 5.55 4.42
N ALA A 12 -5.23 6.57 5.29
CA ALA A 12 -4.18 7.58 5.38
C ALA A 12 -2.82 6.95 5.77
N CYS A 13 -2.82 6.05 6.76
CA CYS A 13 -1.62 5.34 7.19
C CYS A 13 -1.04 4.47 6.06
N GLY A 14 -1.92 3.83 5.28
CA GLY A 14 -1.55 3.12 4.06
C GLY A 14 -0.86 4.03 3.06
N ILE A 15 -1.49 5.13 2.65
CA ILE A 15 -0.92 6.06 1.65
C ILE A 15 0.49 6.55 2.08
N VAL A 16 0.65 6.89 3.35
CA VAL A 16 1.95 7.32 3.91
C VAL A 16 2.98 6.19 3.85
N SER A 17 2.60 4.97 4.24
CA SER A 17 3.48 3.80 4.18
C SER A 17 3.94 3.50 2.75
N LEU A 18 3.03 3.62 1.77
CA LEU A 18 3.35 3.40 0.35
C LEU A 18 4.29 4.48 -0.19
N GLY A 19 4.09 5.74 0.19
CA GLY A 19 4.99 6.84 -0.15
C GLY A 19 6.41 6.62 0.39
N LEU A 20 6.53 6.21 1.65
CA LEU A 20 7.82 5.87 2.27
C LEU A 20 8.49 4.68 1.58
N PHE A 21 7.70 3.67 1.21
CA PHE A 21 8.21 2.49 0.50
C PHE A 21 8.76 2.84 -0.88
N LEU A 22 8.03 3.65 -1.67
CA LEU A 22 8.49 4.16 -2.97
C LEU A 22 9.76 5.01 -2.84
N TYR A 23 9.83 5.87 -1.82
CA TYR A 23 11.03 6.66 -1.54
C TYR A 23 12.25 5.77 -1.23
N SER A 24 12.06 4.77 -0.36
CA SER A 24 13.12 3.79 -0.03
C SER A 24 13.58 3.06 -1.28
N LEU A 25 12.65 2.62 -2.14
CA LEU A 25 12.97 1.85 -3.33
C LEU A 25 13.72 2.68 -4.38
N ASN A 26 13.35 3.95 -4.54
CA ASN A 26 14.07 4.86 -5.43
C ASN A 26 15.49 5.14 -4.92
N ARG A 27 15.64 5.38 -3.60
CA ARG A 27 16.95 5.59 -2.96
C ARG A 27 17.84 4.36 -3.11
N ASP A 28 17.31 3.16 -2.88
CA ASP A 28 18.03 1.90 -3.04
C ASP A 28 18.46 1.69 -4.50
N ASN A 29 17.62 2.02 -5.48
CA ASN A 29 17.97 1.90 -6.89
C ASN A 29 19.11 2.86 -7.29
N ILE A 30 19.10 4.09 -6.76
CA ILE A 30 20.17 5.08 -6.95
C ILE A 30 21.49 4.59 -6.30
N LEU A 31 21.43 4.07 -5.08
CA LEU A 31 22.58 3.53 -4.36
C LEU A 31 23.17 2.31 -5.07
N VAL A 32 22.35 1.37 -5.56
CA VAL A 32 22.85 0.20 -6.28
C VAL A 32 23.49 0.58 -7.61
N LYS A 33 22.94 1.58 -8.33
CA LYS A 33 23.58 2.14 -9.53
C LYS A 33 24.94 2.78 -9.22
N LYS A 34 25.06 3.52 -8.10
CA LYS A 34 26.32 4.16 -7.68
C LYS A 34 27.37 3.16 -7.19
N LEU A 35 26.97 2.12 -6.47
CA LEU A 35 27.87 1.15 -5.81
C LEU A 35 28.21 -0.10 -6.64
N LYS A 36 27.71 -0.24 -7.88
CA LYS A 36 27.91 -1.43 -8.76
C LYS A 36 27.61 -2.78 -8.06
N LEU A 37 26.71 -2.78 -7.09
CA LEU A 37 26.39 -3.97 -6.31
C LEU A 37 25.59 -4.99 -7.14
N LYS A 38 25.78 -6.28 -6.84
CA LYS A 38 25.08 -7.39 -7.52
C LYS A 38 23.56 -7.16 -7.50
N LYS A 39 22.95 -7.14 -8.69
CA LYS A 39 21.51 -6.85 -8.95
C LYS A 39 20.51 -7.77 -8.23
N LYS A 40 20.98 -8.83 -7.55
CA LYS A 40 20.12 -9.79 -6.83
C LYS A 40 19.23 -9.12 -5.77
N LYS A 41 19.70 -8.06 -5.10
CA LYS A 41 18.90 -7.34 -4.08
C LYS A 41 17.81 -6.44 -4.69
N ILE A 42 17.99 -5.95 -5.92
CA ILE A 42 16.99 -5.12 -6.61
C ILE A 42 15.73 -5.94 -6.94
N LEU A 43 15.90 -7.21 -7.32
CA LEU A 43 14.80 -8.08 -7.73
C LEU A 43 13.84 -8.36 -6.57
N VAL A 44 14.37 -8.48 -5.35
CA VAL A 44 13.58 -8.62 -4.11
C VAL A 44 12.79 -7.34 -3.82
N ASN A 45 13.40 -6.15 -3.96
CA ASN A 45 12.67 -4.88 -3.80
C ASN A 45 11.54 -4.73 -4.82
N TRP A 46 11.76 -5.14 -6.07
CA TRP A 46 10.71 -5.15 -7.10
C TRP A 46 9.57 -6.12 -6.78
N LEU A 47 9.88 -7.33 -6.29
CA LEU A 47 8.86 -8.28 -5.82
C LEU A 47 8.07 -7.72 -4.63
N LEU A 48 8.75 -7.10 -3.66
CA LEU A 48 8.08 -6.43 -2.54
C LEU A 48 7.17 -5.29 -3.02
N LEU A 49 7.56 -4.55 -4.07
CA LEU A 49 6.71 -3.51 -4.65
C LEU A 49 5.45 -4.07 -5.30
N VAL A 50 5.56 -5.18 -6.03
CA VAL A 50 4.38 -5.85 -6.61
C VAL A 50 3.46 -6.35 -5.50
N ILE A 51 4.02 -6.97 -4.46
CA ILE A 51 3.26 -7.44 -3.29
C ILE A 51 2.59 -6.28 -2.56
N SER A 52 3.27 -5.15 -2.39
CA SER A 52 2.68 -3.99 -1.74
C SER A 52 1.51 -3.43 -2.55
N ILE A 53 1.63 -3.31 -3.87
CA ILE A 53 0.53 -2.89 -4.74
C ILE A 53 -0.68 -3.83 -4.61
N VAL A 54 -0.45 -5.15 -4.59
CA VAL A 54 -1.53 -6.15 -4.40
C VAL A 54 -2.20 -6.01 -3.03
N CYS A 55 -1.43 -5.77 -1.98
CA CYS A 55 -1.99 -5.49 -0.65
C CYS A 55 -2.85 -4.22 -0.66
N PHE A 56 -2.40 -3.15 -1.33
CA PHE A 56 -3.16 -1.91 -1.42
C PHE A 56 -4.46 -2.06 -2.20
N SER A 57 -4.42 -2.78 -3.33
CA SER A 57 -5.63 -3.03 -4.11
C SER A 57 -6.63 -3.91 -3.36
N MET A 58 -6.16 -4.93 -2.61
CA MET A 58 -7.02 -5.68 -1.68
C MET A 58 -7.60 -4.80 -0.58
N MET A 59 -6.81 -3.88 -0.04
CA MET A 59 -7.27 -2.98 1.01
C MET A 59 -8.38 -2.03 0.51
N ILE A 60 -8.22 -1.48 -0.70
CA ILE A 60 -9.25 -0.67 -1.37
C ILE A 60 -10.50 -1.51 -1.64
N TYR A 61 -10.34 -2.75 -2.11
CA TYR A 61 -11.46 -3.66 -2.36
C TYR A 61 -12.26 -3.94 -1.08
N LEU A 62 -11.56 -4.25 0.03
CA LEU A 62 -12.19 -4.44 1.34
C LEU A 62 -12.94 -3.19 1.81
N PHE A 63 -12.36 -2.00 1.59
CA PHE A 63 -13.03 -0.75 1.93
C PHE A 63 -14.34 -0.57 1.16
N ILE A 64 -14.32 -0.77 -0.17
CA ILE A 64 -15.53 -0.68 -1.02
C ILE A 64 -16.55 -1.73 -0.59
N TYR A 65 -16.10 -2.97 -0.31
CA TYR A 65 -16.97 -4.05 0.11
C TYR A 65 -17.66 -3.73 1.45
N ILE A 66 -16.91 -3.25 2.43
CA ILE A 66 -17.46 -2.83 3.74
C ILE A 66 -18.46 -1.68 3.54
N GLN A 67 -18.13 -0.69 2.72
CA GLN A 67 -19.03 0.43 2.42
C GLN A 67 -20.34 -0.04 1.78
N ASN A 68 -20.27 -0.98 0.83
CA ASN A 68 -21.46 -1.56 0.20
C ASN A 68 -22.31 -2.37 1.19
N GLN A 69 -21.68 -3.17 2.05
CA GLN A 69 -22.38 -3.94 3.09
C GLN A 69 -23.12 -3.03 4.08
N LEU A 70 -22.50 -1.91 4.45
CA LEU A 70 -23.12 -0.93 5.35
C LEU A 70 -24.30 -0.21 4.70
N ASN A 71 -24.18 0.18 3.43
CA ASN A 71 -25.29 0.78 2.68
C ASN A 71 -26.50 -0.16 2.57
N LEU A 72 -26.26 -1.46 2.43
CA LEU A 72 -27.32 -2.47 2.42
C LEU A 72 -27.97 -2.64 3.80
N PHE A 73 -27.19 -2.50 4.88
CA PHE A 73 -27.69 -2.58 6.25
C PHE A 73 -28.46 -1.33 6.70
N GLU A 74 -28.12 -0.13 6.22
CA GLU A 74 -28.89 1.09 6.50
C GLU A 74 -30.22 1.17 5.73
N LEU A 75 -30.40 0.35 4.68
CA LEU A 75 -31.61 0.34 3.84
C LEU A 75 -32.68 -0.68 4.29
N ASN A 76 -32.42 -1.45 5.34
CA ASN A 76 -33.28 -2.52 5.89
C ASN A 76 -33.69 -2.17 7.33
#